data_AF-A0A9X5CPL3-F1
#
_entry.id   AF-A0A9X5CPL3-F1
#
_cell.length_a   1.000
_cell.length_b   1.000
_cell.length_c   1.000
_cell.angle_alpha   90.00
_cell.angle_beta   90.00
_cell.angle_gamma   90.00
#
_symmetry.space_group_name_H-M   'P 1'
#
loop_
_entity.id
_entity.type
_entity.pdbx_description
1 polymer ?
#
loop_
_entity_poly.entity_id
_entity_poly.type
_entity_poly.pdbx_seq_one_letter_code
_entity_poly.pdbx_strand_id
1 'polypeptide(L)'
;PPARLAPPAVAGLDATYAAHRANAAEAARAAADHGYRDRAATERALAARQLLYFDGRGAGLVTEVLGDLAHADRVAVLVPGSDTGIDTYDRFRATAVALHQRLTREAPTGVRTAVVAWLGYETPGTVSPSVATTGRAEESAPELRAFVADVRSVAAPRARVSLLCHSYGSVV
;
A
#
# COMPACT_ATOMS: atom_id res chain seq x y z
N PRO A 1 -8.24 16.91 8.42
CA PRO A 1 -7.84 15.52 8.74
C PRO A 1 -8.25 14.63 7.56
N PRO A 2 -7.49 13.59 7.17
CA PRO A 2 -8.01 12.62 6.21
C PRO A 2 -9.33 12.06 6.77
N ALA A 3 -10.31 11.85 5.90
CA ALA A 3 -11.57 11.27 6.33
C ALA A 3 -11.29 9.93 7.02
N ARG A 4 -11.76 9.74 8.26
CA ARG A 4 -11.82 8.41 8.86
C ARG A 4 -12.87 7.64 8.09
N LEU A 5 -12.41 6.78 7.19
CA LEU A 5 -13.29 5.92 6.42
C LEU A 5 -13.65 4.70 7.26
N ALA A 6 -14.87 4.20 7.06
CA ALA A 6 -15.24 2.90 7.58
C ALA A 6 -14.30 1.83 6.96
N PRO A 7 -14.08 0.70 7.66
CA PRO A 7 -13.26 -0.39 7.12
C PRO A 7 -13.69 -0.76 5.69
N PRO A 8 -12.76 -1.18 4.81
CA PRO A 8 -13.05 -1.40 3.40
C PRO A 8 -14.24 -2.32 3.11
N ALA A 9 -14.44 -3.36 3.93
CA ALA A 9 -15.57 -4.28 3.80
C ALA A 9 -16.94 -3.65 4.10
N VAL A 10 -16.97 -2.60 4.93
CA VAL A 10 -18.21 -1.91 5.32
C VAL A 10 -18.57 -0.82 4.31
N ALA A 11 -17.56 -0.10 3.79
CA ALA A 11 -17.77 0.97 2.81
C ALA A 11 -18.01 0.45 1.38
N GLY A 12 -17.52 -0.76 1.07
CA GLY A 12 -17.44 -1.28 -0.29
C GLY A 12 -16.18 -0.78 -0.99
N LEU A 13 -15.50 -1.70 -1.69
CA LEU A 13 -14.14 -1.49 -2.21
C LEU A 13 -14.03 -0.29 -3.17
N ASP A 14 -15.01 -0.10 -4.05
CA ASP A 14 -15.02 1.02 -4.99
C ASP A 14 -15.17 2.37 -4.30
N ALA A 15 -15.99 2.43 -3.24
CA ALA A 15 -16.17 3.64 -2.44
C ALA A 15 -14.89 3.96 -1.66
N THR A 16 -14.23 2.94 -1.09
CA THR A 16 -12.91 3.09 -0.45
C THR A 16 -11.88 3.62 -1.44
N TYR A 17 -11.79 3.04 -2.64
CA TYR A 17 -10.89 3.51 -3.68
C TYR A 17 -11.16 4.96 -4.09
N ALA A 18 -12.43 5.32 -4.30
CA ALA A 18 -12.82 6.67 -4.66
C ALA A 18 -12.45 7.69 -3.57
N ALA A 19 -12.70 7.35 -2.30
CA ALA A 19 -12.41 8.22 -1.18
C ALA A 19 -10.90 8.46 -1.00
N HIS A 20 -10.07 7.43 -1.10
CA HIS A 20 -8.62 7.60 -0.98
C HIS A 20 -8.00 8.30 -2.20
N ARG A 21 -8.54 8.10 -3.42
CA ARG A 21 -8.15 8.93 -4.58
C ARG A 21 -8.49 10.41 -4.37
N ALA A 22 -9.66 10.71 -3.80
CA ALA A 22 -10.05 12.07 -3.49
C ALA A 22 -9.11 12.71 -2.45
N ASN A 23 -8.77 11.98 -1.38
CA ASN A 23 -7.79 12.42 -0.38
C ASN A 23 -6.41 12.68 -1.02
N ALA A 24 -5.95 11.82 -1.92
CA ALA A 24 -4.69 12.02 -2.64
C ALA A 24 -4.72 13.25 -3.55
N ALA A 25 -5.84 13.50 -4.24
CA ALA A 25 -6.01 14.69 -5.05
C ALA A 25 -6.04 15.98 -4.22
N GLU A 26 -6.62 15.94 -3.01
CA GLU A 26 -6.62 17.06 -2.07
C GLU A 26 -5.22 17.34 -1.53
N ALA A 27 -4.51 16.30 -1.08
CA ALA A 27 -3.11 16.42 -0.64
C ALA A 27 -2.25 17.05 -1.75
N ALA A 28 -2.43 16.61 -3.00
CA ALA A 28 -1.66 17.13 -4.11
C ALA A 28 -1.93 18.62 -4.41
N ARG A 29 -3.16 19.09 -4.19
CA ARG A 29 -3.48 20.53 -4.28
C ARG A 29 -2.79 21.29 -3.16
N ALA A 30 -2.93 20.83 -1.92
CA ALA A 30 -2.29 21.45 -0.77
C ALA A 30 -0.76 21.51 -0.93
N ALA A 31 -0.13 20.43 -1.38
CA ALA A 31 1.32 20.41 -1.65
C ALA A 31 1.71 21.43 -2.73
N ALA A 32 0.93 21.55 -3.80
CA ALA A 32 1.17 22.53 -4.86
C ALA A 32 1.04 23.98 -4.36
N ASP A 33 0.02 24.26 -3.56
CA ASP A 33 -0.24 25.59 -2.98
C ASP A 33 0.90 26.04 -2.05
N HIS A 34 1.56 25.08 -1.39
CA HIS A 34 2.73 25.32 -0.54
C HIS A 34 4.08 25.24 -1.30
N GLY A 35 4.05 25.06 -2.63
CA GLY A 35 5.25 25.02 -3.47
C GLY A 35 6.00 23.68 -3.51
N TYR A 36 5.48 22.62 -2.88
CA TYR A 36 6.05 21.27 -2.90
C TYR A 36 5.69 20.53 -4.20
N ARG A 37 6.31 20.95 -5.31
CA ARG A 37 5.95 20.49 -6.67
C ARG A 37 6.13 18.98 -6.88
N ASP A 38 7.23 18.41 -6.39
CA ASP A 38 7.54 16.99 -6.56
C ASP A 38 6.55 16.13 -5.76
N ARG A 39 6.29 16.50 -4.51
CA ARG A 39 5.27 15.88 -3.66
C ARG A 39 3.89 15.91 -4.33
N ALA A 40 3.50 17.08 -4.84
CA ALA A 40 2.23 17.24 -5.54
C ALA A 40 2.15 16.39 -6.82
N ALA A 41 3.26 16.18 -7.54
CA ALA A 41 3.29 15.29 -8.70
C ALA A 41 3.05 13.83 -8.30
N THR A 42 3.73 13.36 -7.25
CA THR A 42 3.54 12.00 -6.71
C THR A 42 2.12 11.78 -6.21
N GLU A 43 1.56 12.71 -5.44
CA GLU A 43 0.19 12.60 -4.92
C GLU A 43 -0.87 12.66 -6.03
N ARG A 44 -0.67 13.46 -7.07
CA ARG A 44 -1.51 13.42 -8.28
C ARG A 44 -1.44 12.07 -8.97
N ALA A 45 -0.25 11.48 -9.09
CA ALA A 45 -0.09 10.17 -9.69
C ALA A 45 -0.79 9.08 -8.86
N LEU A 46 -0.76 9.16 -7.53
CA LEU A 46 -1.49 8.28 -6.61
C LEU A 46 -3.01 8.44 -6.74
N ALA A 47 -3.49 9.68 -6.93
CA ALA A 47 -4.92 9.98 -7.11
C ALA A 47 -5.54 9.32 -8.35
N ALA A 48 -4.75 8.76 -9.26
CA ALA A 48 -5.22 8.00 -10.42
C ALA A 48 -5.23 6.47 -10.21
N ARG A 49 -4.94 5.98 -9.00
CA ARG A 49 -4.72 4.54 -8.71
C ARG A 49 -5.82 3.92 -7.85
N GLN A 50 -5.79 2.60 -7.67
CA GLN A 50 -6.70 1.89 -6.75
C GLN A 50 -6.10 1.90 -5.34
N LEU A 51 -6.56 2.81 -4.48
CA LEU A 51 -5.99 3.01 -3.15
C LEU A 51 -6.89 2.46 -2.05
N LEU A 52 -6.44 1.43 -1.35
CA LEU A 52 -7.10 0.95 -0.12
C LEU A 52 -6.87 1.89 1.06
N TYR A 53 -5.73 2.57 1.08
CA TYR A 53 -5.38 3.53 2.11
C TYR A 53 -4.47 4.62 1.51
N PHE A 54 -4.63 5.84 2.01
CA PHE A 54 -3.79 6.98 1.67
C PHE A 54 -3.77 7.98 2.82
N ASP A 55 -2.58 8.37 3.23
CA ASP A 55 -2.30 9.51 4.09
C ASP A 55 -1.06 10.24 3.59
N GLY A 56 -1.22 11.46 3.08
CA GLY A 56 -0.13 12.28 2.53
C GLY A 56 0.70 13.01 3.57
N ARG A 57 0.47 12.82 4.88
CA ARG A 57 1.21 13.53 5.95
C ARG A 57 2.55 12.86 6.25
N GLY A 58 3.56 13.66 6.59
CA GLY A 58 4.90 13.15 6.94
C GLY A 58 5.53 12.34 5.79
N ALA A 59 6.16 11.20 6.13
CA ALA A 59 6.68 10.26 5.14
C ALA A 59 5.57 9.70 4.22
N GLY A 60 4.33 9.69 4.71
CA GLY A 60 3.13 9.29 4.00
C GLY A 60 2.91 7.78 3.97
N LEU A 61 1.65 7.39 4.00
CA LEU A 61 1.20 6.00 3.99
C LEU A 61 0.34 5.75 2.76
N VAL A 62 0.59 4.65 2.06
CA VAL A 62 -0.11 4.27 0.83
C VAL A 62 -0.32 2.78 0.78
N THR A 63 -1.55 2.35 0.51
CA THR A 63 -1.82 0.97 0.11
C THR A 63 -2.45 0.97 -1.27
N GLU A 64 -1.69 0.57 -2.28
CA GLU A 64 -2.14 0.46 -3.68
C GLU A 64 -2.48 -1.00 -4.01
N VAL A 65 -3.59 -1.19 -4.71
CA VAL A 65 -3.99 -2.47 -5.27
C VAL A 65 -3.69 -2.51 -6.77
N LEU A 66 -3.10 -3.60 -7.21
CA LEU A 66 -2.89 -3.95 -8.60
C LEU A 66 -3.75 -5.15 -8.94
N GLY A 67 -4.72 -4.96 -9.83
CA GLY A 67 -5.68 -5.98 -10.24
C GLY A 67 -7.02 -5.87 -9.52
N ASP A 68 -7.84 -6.91 -9.64
CA ASP A 68 -9.18 -6.96 -9.06
C ASP A 68 -9.15 -7.70 -7.72
N LEU A 69 -8.98 -6.96 -6.63
CA LEU A 69 -8.89 -7.55 -5.29
C LEU A 69 -10.18 -8.24 -4.86
N ALA A 70 -11.35 -7.69 -5.19
CA ALA A 70 -12.64 -8.25 -4.79
C ALA A 70 -12.85 -9.67 -5.31
N HIS A 71 -12.23 -9.98 -6.44
CA HIS A 71 -12.38 -11.28 -7.06
C HIS A 71 -11.08 -12.08 -7.23
N ALA A 72 -9.98 -11.64 -6.65
CA ALA A 72 -8.71 -12.34 -6.72
C ALA A 72 -8.75 -13.66 -5.93
N ASP A 73 -8.33 -14.75 -6.56
CA ASP A 73 -8.15 -16.06 -5.92
C ASP A 73 -6.81 -16.15 -5.18
N ARG A 74 -5.82 -15.37 -5.62
CA ARG A 74 -4.50 -15.25 -5.00
C ARG A 74 -4.12 -13.78 -4.83
N VAL A 75 -3.81 -13.40 -3.60
CA VAL A 75 -3.40 -12.05 -3.25
C VAL A 75 -1.99 -12.09 -2.67
N ALA A 76 -1.08 -11.34 -3.27
CA ALA A 76 0.26 -11.13 -2.73
C ALA A 76 0.33 -9.73 -2.10
N VAL A 77 0.61 -9.65 -0.80
CA VAL A 77 0.88 -8.39 -0.10
C VAL A 77 2.39 -8.18 -0.09
N LEU A 78 2.84 -7.13 -0.76
CA LEU A 78 4.24 -6.73 -0.79
C LEU A 78 4.48 -5.72 0.33
N VAL A 79 5.44 -6.01 1.20
CA VAL A 79 5.85 -5.16 2.34
C VAL A 79 7.22 -4.54 2.02
N PRO A 80 7.36 -3.20 2.10
CA PRO A 80 8.62 -2.51 1.78
C PRO A 80 9.71 -2.78 2.82
N GLY A 81 10.95 -2.45 2.44
CA GLY A 81 12.08 -2.36 3.37
C GLY A 81 12.18 -0.95 3.98
N SER A 82 13.32 -0.65 4.62
CA SER A 82 13.63 0.68 5.14
C SER A 82 13.63 1.78 4.06
N ASP A 83 13.54 3.04 4.47
CA ASP A 83 13.58 4.24 3.60
C ASP A 83 12.52 4.30 2.48
N THR A 84 11.38 3.64 2.66
CA THR A 84 10.24 3.74 1.73
C THR A 84 9.23 4.74 2.26
N GLY A 85 9.04 5.85 1.55
CA GLY A 85 7.98 6.83 1.79
C GLY A 85 7.24 7.13 0.50
N ILE A 86 6.28 8.06 0.54
CA ILE A 86 5.59 8.54 -0.68
C ILE A 86 6.61 9.04 -1.72
N ASP A 87 7.66 9.74 -1.29
CA ASP A 87 8.63 10.34 -2.21
C ASP A 87 9.52 9.30 -2.93
N THR A 88 9.63 8.08 -2.41
CA THR A 88 10.36 6.96 -3.02
C THR A 88 9.43 5.85 -3.54
N TYR A 89 8.13 6.08 -3.50
CA TYR A 89 7.10 5.07 -3.73
C TYR A 89 7.14 4.44 -5.12
N ASP A 90 7.54 5.18 -6.15
CA ASP A 90 7.58 4.66 -7.52
C ASP A 90 8.54 3.49 -7.70
N ARG A 91 9.66 3.45 -6.94
CA ARG A 91 10.58 2.31 -6.93
C ARG A 91 9.90 1.07 -6.34
N PHE A 92 9.24 1.24 -5.19
CA PHE A 92 8.53 0.17 -4.52
C PHE A 92 7.37 -0.36 -5.38
N ARG A 93 6.63 0.56 -6.00
CA ARG A 93 5.56 0.24 -6.95
C ARG A 93 6.07 -0.52 -8.17
N ALA A 94 7.22 -0.18 -8.73
CA ALA A 94 7.77 -0.90 -9.87
C ALA A 94 7.95 -2.39 -9.56
N THR A 95 8.40 -2.72 -8.34
CA THR A 95 8.48 -4.11 -7.86
C THR A 95 7.10 -4.76 -7.76
N ALA A 96 6.10 -4.05 -7.23
CA ALA A 96 4.73 -4.56 -7.13
C ALA A 96 4.09 -4.81 -8.52
N VAL A 97 4.32 -3.91 -9.48
CA VAL A 97 3.87 -4.06 -10.87
C VAL A 97 4.54 -5.27 -11.53
N ALA A 98 5.85 -5.42 -11.38
CA ALA A 98 6.58 -6.56 -11.92
C ALA A 98 6.09 -7.89 -11.33
N LEU A 99 5.83 -7.92 -10.02
CA LEU A 99 5.25 -9.07 -9.33
C LEU A 99 3.86 -9.39 -9.86
N HIS A 100 2.98 -8.40 -9.98
CA HIS A 100 1.62 -8.59 -10.49
C HIS A 100 1.63 -9.16 -11.91
N GLN A 101 2.48 -8.61 -12.78
CA GLN A 101 2.64 -9.10 -14.14
C GLN A 101 3.19 -10.53 -14.18
N ARG A 102 4.13 -10.89 -13.29
CA ARG A 102 4.66 -12.26 -13.20
C ARG A 102 3.60 -13.24 -12.74
N LEU A 103 2.88 -12.92 -11.65
CA LEU A 103 1.80 -13.75 -11.12
C LEU A 103 0.69 -13.96 -12.14
N THR A 104 0.30 -12.90 -12.86
CA THR A 104 -0.73 -12.99 -13.91
C THR A 104 -0.30 -13.92 -15.05
N ARG A 105 0.98 -13.88 -15.45
CA ARG A 105 1.51 -14.76 -16.50
C ARG A 105 1.64 -16.22 -16.09
N GLU A 106 1.94 -16.49 -14.82
CA GLU A 106 2.16 -17.84 -14.30
C GLU A 106 0.90 -18.49 -13.71
N ALA A 107 -0.16 -17.72 -13.51
CA ALA A 107 -1.40 -18.22 -12.98
C ALA A 107 -2.03 -19.27 -13.93
N PRO A 108 -2.56 -20.38 -13.39
CA PRO A 108 -3.38 -21.30 -14.19
C PRO A 108 -4.57 -20.57 -14.81
N THR A 109 -5.04 -21.05 -15.96
CA THR A 109 -6.22 -20.49 -16.63
C THR A 109 -7.40 -20.37 -15.67
N GLY A 110 -8.01 -19.18 -15.63
CA GLY A 110 -9.16 -18.88 -14.76
C GLY A 110 -8.82 -18.46 -13.33
N VAL A 111 -7.55 -18.51 -12.91
CA VAL A 111 -7.11 -17.99 -11.60
C VAL A 111 -6.83 -16.49 -11.72
N ARG A 112 -7.51 -15.69 -10.90
CA ARG A 112 -7.28 -14.25 -10.81
C ARG A 112 -6.29 -13.93 -9.70
N THR A 113 -5.39 -13.01 -9.97
CA THR A 113 -4.36 -12.60 -9.01
C THR A 113 -4.43 -11.09 -8.76
N ALA A 114 -4.16 -10.68 -7.53
CA ALA A 114 -3.95 -9.28 -7.19
C ALA A 114 -2.66 -9.12 -6.38
N VAL A 115 -2.02 -7.95 -6.51
CA VAL A 115 -0.91 -7.56 -5.66
C VAL A 115 -1.31 -6.32 -4.89
N VAL A 116 -0.98 -6.28 -3.60
CA VAL A 116 -1.20 -5.12 -2.76
C VAL A 116 0.13 -4.59 -2.28
N ALA A 117 0.49 -3.38 -2.72
CA ALA A 117 1.69 -2.68 -2.31
C ALA A 117 1.40 -1.91 -1.03
N TRP A 118 1.81 -2.46 0.12
CA TRP A 118 1.44 -1.95 1.44
C TRP A 118 2.56 -1.13 2.07
N LEU A 119 2.46 0.19 1.97
CA LEU A 119 3.25 1.15 2.76
C LEU A 119 2.36 1.66 3.91
N GLY A 120 2.19 0.84 4.94
CA GLY A 120 1.26 1.10 6.06
C GLY A 120 1.91 1.61 7.34
N TYR A 121 3.23 1.81 7.36
CA TYR A 121 3.99 2.29 8.50
C TYR A 121 5.07 3.28 8.06
N GLU A 122 5.53 4.14 8.99
CA GLU A 122 6.68 4.99 8.72
C GLU A 122 7.96 4.14 8.74
N THR A 123 8.60 3.99 7.57
CA THR A 123 9.84 3.21 7.50
C THR A 123 10.99 3.94 8.20
N PRO A 124 11.91 3.23 8.89
CA PRO A 124 13.07 3.85 9.51
C PRO A 124 13.95 4.59 8.49
N GLY A 125 14.40 5.81 8.80
CA GLY A 125 15.38 6.55 8.00
C GLY A 125 16.83 6.10 8.27
N THR A 126 17.66 6.09 7.24
CA THR A 126 19.06 5.59 7.20
C THR A 126 20.11 6.39 7.97
N VAL A 127 19.75 7.47 8.67
CA VAL A 127 20.71 8.29 9.43
C VAL A 127 20.53 8.12 10.94
N SER A 128 20.79 6.92 11.42
CA SER A 128 21.26 6.73 12.80
C SER A 128 21.99 5.39 12.91
N PRO A 129 23.08 5.26 13.70
CA PRO A 129 23.83 4.00 13.89
C PRO A 129 23.03 2.89 14.61
N SER A 130 21.71 3.02 14.69
CA SER A 130 20.74 2.08 15.24
C SER A 130 20.34 0.99 14.23
N VAL A 131 21.12 0.79 13.17
CA VAL A 131 20.97 -0.31 12.22
C VAL A 131 21.28 -1.63 12.95
N ALA A 132 20.26 -2.17 13.61
CA ALA A 132 20.07 -3.54 14.10
C ALA A 132 19.32 -3.58 15.44
N THR A 133 18.12 -2.99 15.52
CA THR A 133 17.17 -3.39 16.57
C THR A 133 15.85 -3.83 15.95
N THR A 134 15.43 -5.02 16.35
CA THR A 134 14.13 -5.66 16.11
C THR A 134 12.93 -4.84 16.59
N GLY A 135 13.16 -3.72 17.29
CA GLY A 135 12.12 -2.95 17.98
C GLY A 135 11.10 -2.24 17.08
N ARG A 136 11.49 -1.67 15.93
CA ARG A 136 10.52 -1.00 15.03
C ARG A 136 9.70 -1.96 14.17
N ALA A 137 10.21 -3.17 13.97
CA ALA A 137 9.50 -4.22 13.24
C ALA A 137 8.41 -4.85 14.11
N GLU A 138 8.68 -5.03 15.42
CA GLU A 138 7.67 -5.43 16.40
C GLU A 138 6.52 -4.41 16.53
N GLU A 139 6.82 -3.11 16.39
CA GLU A 139 5.82 -2.03 16.44
C GLU A 139 4.87 -2.00 15.25
N SER A 140 5.27 -2.49 14.06
CA SER A 140 4.44 -2.44 12.83
C SER A 140 3.69 -3.75 12.54
N ALA A 141 3.98 -4.82 13.30
CA ALA A 141 3.35 -6.12 13.16
C ALA A 141 1.83 -6.10 13.45
N PRO A 142 1.32 -5.36 14.45
CA PRO A 142 -0.13 -5.22 14.67
C PRO A 142 -0.86 -4.59 13.48
N GLU A 143 -0.29 -3.55 12.88
CA GLU A 143 -0.82 -2.84 11.71
C GLU A 143 -0.86 -3.78 10.50
N LEU A 144 0.20 -4.55 10.28
CA LEU A 144 0.23 -5.55 9.21
C LEU A 144 -0.83 -6.63 9.42
N ARG A 145 -1.00 -7.12 10.66
CA ARG A 145 -2.04 -8.11 10.98
C ARG A 145 -3.45 -7.56 10.75
N ALA A 146 -3.72 -6.34 11.21
CA ALA A 146 -5.01 -5.67 10.99
C ALA A 146 -5.26 -5.49 9.50
N PHE A 147 -4.25 -5.03 8.76
CA PHE A 147 -4.34 -4.86 7.32
C PHE A 147 -4.60 -6.18 6.57
N VAL A 148 -3.92 -7.27 6.94
CA VAL A 148 -4.19 -8.60 6.35
C VAL A 148 -5.62 -9.05 6.64
N ALA A 149 -6.17 -8.71 7.81
CA ALA A 149 -7.57 -8.96 8.13
C ALA A 149 -8.51 -8.16 7.21
N ASP A 150 -8.22 -6.88 6.98
CA ASP A 150 -8.97 -6.04 6.04
C ASP A 150 -8.93 -6.60 4.62
N VAL A 151 -7.75 -6.99 4.12
CA VAL A 151 -7.60 -7.64 2.81
C VAL A 151 -8.45 -8.90 2.71
N ARG A 152 -8.44 -9.75 3.74
CA ARG A 152 -9.26 -10.97 3.78
C ARG A 152 -10.75 -10.68 3.82
N SER A 153 -11.15 -9.54 4.39
CA SER A 153 -12.56 -9.14 4.48
C SER A 153 -13.15 -8.65 3.15
N VAL A 154 -12.30 -8.17 2.23
CA VAL A 154 -12.73 -7.64 0.92
C VAL A 154 -12.36 -8.52 -0.27
N ALA A 155 -11.39 -9.42 -0.11
CA ALA A 155 -11.01 -10.37 -1.15
C ALA A 155 -12.06 -11.48 -1.31
N ALA A 156 -11.91 -12.30 -2.36
CA ALA A 156 -12.79 -13.43 -2.58
C ALA A 156 -12.79 -14.38 -1.35
N PRO A 157 -13.92 -15.02 -0.98
CA PRO A 157 -14.05 -15.80 0.27
C PRO A 157 -13.04 -16.93 0.48
N ARG A 158 -12.40 -17.42 -0.60
CA ARG A 158 -11.38 -18.47 -0.58
C ARG A 158 -10.02 -18.00 -1.08
N ALA A 159 -9.81 -16.69 -1.15
CA ALA A 159 -8.56 -16.10 -1.60
C ALA A 159 -7.40 -16.55 -0.72
N ARG A 160 -6.31 -16.98 -1.36
CA ARG A 160 -5.05 -17.25 -0.65
C ARG A 160 -4.26 -15.96 -0.56
N VAL A 161 -3.94 -15.53 0.66
CA VAL A 161 -3.12 -14.34 0.91
C VAL A 161 -1.69 -14.77 1.28
N SER A 162 -0.70 -14.26 0.56
CA SER A 162 0.72 -14.48 0.84
C SER A 162 1.42 -13.14 1.11
N LEU A 163 2.29 -13.11 2.11
CA LEU A 163 3.12 -11.95 2.44
C LEU A 163 4.49 -12.10 1.78
N LEU A 164 4.90 -11.09 1.01
CA LEU A 164 6.24 -11.00 0.44
C LEU A 164 6.93 -9.79 1.06
N CYS A 165 7.91 -10.10 1.90
CA CYS A 165 8.64 -9.13 2.67
C CYS A 165 9.99 -8.86 2.02
N HIS A 166 10.26 -7.61 1.64
CA HIS A 166 11.54 -7.23 1.04
C HIS A 166 12.44 -6.53 2.05
N SER A 167 13.69 -6.99 2.21
CA SER A 167 14.66 -6.42 3.14
C SER A 167 14.09 -6.31 4.57
N TYR A 168 14.07 -5.14 5.22
CA TYR A 168 13.53 -4.96 6.59
C TYR A 168 12.06 -5.41 6.76
N GLY A 169 11.27 -5.48 5.69
CA GLY A 169 9.93 -6.06 5.79
C GLY A 169 9.93 -7.50 6.30
N SER A 170 11.06 -8.23 6.24
CA SER A 170 11.15 -9.62 6.71
C SER A 170 11.15 -9.78 8.23
N VAL A 171 11.37 -8.70 8.96
CA VAL A 171 11.34 -8.69 10.43
C VAL A 171 10.03 -8.14 11.02
N VAL A 172 9.12 -7.64 10.17
CA VAL A 172 7.77 -7.13 10.53
C VAL A 172 6.77 -8.27 10.62
#